data_AF-A0A529KAS6-F1
#
_entry.id   AF-A0A529KAS6-F1
#
_cell.length_a   1.000
_cell.length_b   1.000
_cell.length_c   1.000
_cell.angle_alpha   90.00
_cell.angle_beta   90.00
_cell.angle_gamma   90.00
#
_symmetry.space_group_name_H-M   'P 1'
#
loop_
_entity.id
_entity.type
_entity.pdbx_description
1 polymer ?
#
loop_
_entity_poly.entity_id
_entity_poly.type
_entity_poly.pdbx_seq_one_letter_code
_entity_poly.pdbx_strand_id
1 'polypeptide(L)'
;AYYLLDLSWLESFLLGAAVASTDAAAVFFLLRAGEINLRERVRSTLEVESGTNDPIAIFLTISLVEIIAANASPEAKVLITDLALGFLLNMG
;
A
#
# COMPACT_ATOMS: atom_id res chain seq x y z
N ALA A 1 12.75 5.81 -2.74
CA ALA A 1 13.53 5.71 -1.50
C ALA A 1 14.98 5.34 -1.81
N TYR A 2 15.23 4.27 -2.56
CA TYR A 2 16.55 3.78 -3.01
C TYR A 2 17.55 4.89 -3.36
N TYR A 3 17.22 5.74 -4.34
CA TYR A 3 18.13 6.79 -4.81
C TYR A 3 18.32 7.98 -3.88
N LEU A 4 17.46 8.16 -2.87
CA LEU A 4 17.42 9.39 -2.04
C LEU A 4 17.79 9.14 -0.58
N LEU A 5 17.54 7.92 -0.08
CA LEU A 5 17.66 7.56 1.33
C LEU A 5 18.70 6.45 1.57
N ASP A 6 19.44 6.05 0.53
CA ASP A 6 20.44 4.97 0.58
C ASP A 6 19.90 3.66 1.17
N LEU A 7 18.63 3.39 0.89
CA LEU A 7 17.95 2.17 1.30
C LEU A 7 18.16 1.07 0.27
N SER A 8 18.20 -0.18 0.70
CA SER A 8 18.13 -1.32 -0.21
C SER A 8 16.81 -1.33 -0.99
N TRP A 9 16.74 -2.16 -2.04
CA TRP A 9 15.51 -2.31 -2.82
C TRP A 9 14.33 -2.76 -1.97
N LEU A 10 14.52 -3.75 -1.09
CA LEU A 10 13.43 -4.26 -0.24
C LEU A 10 12.96 -3.21 0.77
N GLU A 11 13.87 -2.49 1.43
CA GLU A 11 13.51 -1.40 2.33
C GLU A 11 12.81 -0.25 1.59
N SER A 12 13.19 -0.01 0.33
CA SER A 12 12.53 0.97 -0.52
C SER A 12 11.12 0.59 -0.91
N PHE A 13 10.88 -0.69 -1.23
CA PHE A 13 9.55 -1.21 -1.49
C PHE A 13 8.69 -1.18 -0.23
N LEU A 14 9.27 -1.56 0.92
CA LEU A 14 8.59 -1.52 2.21
C LEU A 14 8.14 -0.10 2.55
N LEU A 15 9.02 0.90 2.38
CA LEU A 15 8.66 2.29 2.59
C LEU A 15 7.54 2.74 1.64
N GLY A 16 7.59 2.30 0.38
CA GLY A 16 6.54 2.60 -0.59
C GLY A 16 5.19 1.99 -0.20
N ALA A 17 5.16 0.72 0.23
CA ALA A 17 3.96 0.04 0.67
C ALA A 17 3.34 0.71 1.92
N ALA A 18 4.17 1.09 2.89
CA ALA A 18 3.71 1.73 4.12
C ALA A 18 3.05 3.11 3.88
N VAL A 19 3.49 3.85 2.86
CA VAL A 19 2.95 5.19 2.52
C VAL A 19 1.86 5.10 1.44
N ALA A 20 1.60 3.93 0.85
CA ALA A 20 0.65 3.78 -0.24
C ALA A 20 -0.82 3.92 0.21
N SER A 21 -1.16 3.68 1.48
CA SER A 21 -2.52 3.82 2.01
C SER A 21 -2.98 5.28 1.96
N THR A 22 -4.17 5.50 1.39
CA THR A 22 -4.76 6.82 1.17
C THR A 22 -6.02 6.97 2.00
N ASP A 23 -6.11 8.02 2.81
CA ASP A 23 -7.27 8.27 3.68
C ASP A 23 -8.31 9.17 3.01
N ALA A 24 -9.43 8.58 2.57
CA ALA A 24 -10.55 9.34 2.04
C ALA A 24 -11.28 10.18 3.10
N ALA A 25 -11.28 9.79 4.38
CA ALA A 25 -11.94 10.56 5.43
C ALA A 25 -11.29 11.93 5.63
N ALA A 26 -9.95 11.98 5.60
CA ALA A 26 -9.20 13.24 5.63
C ALA A 26 -9.52 14.12 4.41
N VAL A 27 -9.60 13.53 3.22
CA VAL A 27 -9.94 14.25 1.98
C VAL A 27 -11.38 14.80 2.05
N PHE A 28 -12.36 14.00 2.47
CA PHE A 28 -13.74 14.45 2.64
C PHE A 28 -13.91 15.54 3.69
N PHE A 29 -13.15 15.48 4.79
CA PHE A 29 -13.11 16.54 5.79
C PHE A 29 -12.67 17.88 5.17
N LEU A 30 -11.58 17.89 4.39
CA LEU A 30 -11.07 19.09 3.72
C LEU A 30 -12.05 19.64 2.67
N LEU A 31 -12.68 18.76 1.88
CA LEU A 31 -13.67 19.16 0.87
C LEU A 31 -14.90 19.80 1.51
N ARG A 32 -15.36 19.25 2.64
CA ARG A 32 -16.48 19.81 3.39
C ARG A 32 -16.12 21.16 4.02
N ALA A 33 -14.91 21.30 4.55
CA ALA A 33 -14.40 22.57 5.08
C ALA A 33 -14.25 23.65 4.00
N GLY A 34 -13.95 23.26 2.76
CA GLY A 34 -13.88 24.15 1.59
C GLY A 34 -15.21 24.41 0.88
N GLU A 35 -16.34 23.94 1.43
CA GLU A 35 -17.68 24.04 0.82
C GLU A 35 -17.80 23.40 -0.59
N ILE A 36 -16.92 22.45 -0.90
CA ILE A 36 -16.89 21.76 -2.20
C ILE A 36 -17.86 20.57 -2.14
N ASN A 37 -18.94 20.66 -2.91
CA ASN A 37 -19.88 19.56 -3.09
C ASN A 37 -19.46 18.65 -4.25
N LEU A 38 -18.96 17.47 -3.92
CA LEU A 38 -18.68 16.42 -4.90
C LEU A 38 -19.95 15.77 -5.43
N ARG A 39 -19.94 15.46 -6.73
CA ARG A 39 -20.94 14.59 -7.34
C ARG A 39 -20.91 13.22 -6.69
N GLU A 40 -22.07 12.64 -6.44
CA GLU A 40 -22.24 11.35 -5.76
C GLU A 40 -21.36 10.23 -6.35
N ARG A 41 -21.21 10.18 -7.68
CA ARG A 41 -20.35 9.21 -8.36
C ARG A 41 -18.88 9.34 -7.96
N VAL A 42 -18.35 10.55 -7.84
CA VAL A 42 -16.94 10.78 -7.49
C VAL A 42 -16.69 10.48 -6.01
N ARG A 43 -17.65 10.82 -5.13
CA ARG A 43 -17.60 10.43 -3.72
C ARG A 43 -17.54 8.90 -3.58
N SER A 44 -18.46 8.19 -4.21
CA SER A 44 -18.51 6.73 -4.16
C SER A 44 -17.23 6.09 -4.72
N THR A 45 -16.66 6.62 -5.81
CA THR A 45 -15.37 6.14 -6.33
C THR A 45 -14.23 6.36 -5.34
N LEU A 46 -14.14 7.54 -4.71
CA LEU A 46 -13.11 7.83 -3.70
C LEU A 46 -13.22 6.94 -2.46
N GLU A 47 -14.43 6.67 -1.98
CA GLU A 47 -14.67 5.75 -0.87
C GLU A 47 -14.23 4.32 -1.21
N VAL A 48 -14.55 3.85 -2.41
CA VAL A 48 -14.14 2.51 -2.88
C VAL A 48 -12.63 2.43 -3.10
N GLU A 49 -12.02 3.44 -3.70
CA GLU A 49 -10.58 3.51 -3.95
C GLU A 49 -9.80 3.48 -2.63
N SER A 50 -10.14 4.36 -1.69
CA SER A 50 -9.50 4.40 -0.36
C SER A 50 -9.73 3.11 0.42
N GLY A 51 -10.96 2.59 0.45
CA GLY A 51 -11.27 1.34 1.15
C GLY A 51 -10.59 0.09 0.58
N THR A 52 -10.28 0.08 -0.72
CA THR A 52 -9.56 -1.04 -1.37
C THR A 52 -8.05 -0.92 -1.18
N ASN A 53 -7.53 0.30 -1.11
CA ASN A 53 -6.10 0.56 -1.01
C ASN A 53 -5.54 0.16 0.37
N ASP A 54 -6.31 0.34 1.45
CA ASP A 54 -5.86 0.07 2.81
C ASP A 54 -5.49 -1.40 3.08
N PRO A 55 -6.34 -2.41 2.74
CA PRO A 55 -5.95 -3.82 2.89
C PRO A 55 -4.72 -4.19 2.05
N ILE A 56 -4.58 -3.63 0.85
CA ILE A 56 -3.45 -3.91 -0.04
C ILE A 56 -2.15 -3.34 0.53
N ALA A 57 -2.18 -2.11 1.03
CA ALA A 57 -1.02 -1.47 1.65
C ALA A 57 -0.56 -2.22 2.91
N ILE A 58 -1.50 -2.61 3.78
CA ILE A 58 -1.20 -3.41 4.98
C ILE A 58 -0.61 -4.77 4.58
N PHE A 59 -1.24 -5.45 3.62
CA PHE A 59 -0.78 -6.74 3.13
C PHE A 59 0.66 -6.67 2.60
N LEU A 60 0.93 -5.75 1.66
CA LEU A 60 2.27 -5.59 1.08
C LEU A 60 3.31 -5.26 2.14
N THR A 61 2.96 -4.44 3.13
CA THR A 61 3.86 -4.09 4.23
C THR A 61 4.23 -5.32 5.05
N ILE A 62 3.24 -6.14 5.44
CA ILE A 62 3.47 -7.37 6.22
C ILE A 62 4.32 -8.35 5.43
N SER A 63 3.98 -8.63 4.17
CA SER A 63 4.75 -9.56 3.33
C SER A 63 6.19 -9.12 3.12
N LEU A 64 6.43 -7.83 2.87
CA LEU A 64 7.79 -7.31 2.71
C LEU A 64 8.60 -7.38 4.01
N VAL A 65 7.96 -7.14 5.16
CA VAL A 65 8.60 -7.33 6.48
C VAL A 65 9.00 -8.80 6.68
N GLU A 66 8.12 -9.75 6.36
CA GLU A 66 8.42 -11.18 6.46
C GLU A 66 9.58 -11.61 5.55
N ILE A 67 9.60 -11.14 4.31
CA ILE A 67 10.68 -11.41 3.35
C ILE A 67 12.02 -10.87 3.85
N ILE A 68 12.03 -9.65 4.38
CA ILE A 68 13.23 -9.04 4.98
C ILE A 68 13.68 -9.84 6.22
N ALA A 69 12.75 -10.23 7.09
CA ALA A 69 13.04 -11.01 8.29
C ALA A 69 13.58 -12.43 7.97
N ALA A 70 13.13 -13.02 6.85
CA ALA A 70 13.64 -14.29 6.33
C ALA A 70 15.03 -14.18 5.68
N ASN A 71 15.59 -12.97 5.59
CA ASN A 71 16.87 -12.67 4.94
C ASN A 71 16.91 -13.14 3.47
N ALA A 72 15.75 -13.11 2.80
CA ALA A 72 15.59 -13.61 1.44
C ALA A 72 16.32 -12.71 0.42
N SER A 73 17.03 -13.32 -0.53
CA SER A 73 17.69 -12.59 -1.62
C SER A 73 16.66 -11.95 -2.55
N PRO A 74 16.87 -10.70 -3.00
CA PRO A 74 15.88 -9.93 -3.77
C PRO A 74 15.84 -10.32 -5.25
N GLU A 75 16.03 -11.60 -5.57
CA GLU A 75 15.84 -12.08 -6.93
C GLU A 75 14.38 -11.92 -7.30
N ALA A 76 14.10 -11.14 -8.35
CA ALA A 76 12.73 -10.73 -8.70
C ALA A 76 11.76 -11.90 -8.84
N LYS A 77 12.22 -13.07 -9.30
CA LYS A 77 11.40 -14.28 -9.42
C LYS A 77 10.99 -14.86 -8.06
N VAL A 78 11.92 -14.92 -7.11
CA VAL A 78 11.69 -15.43 -5.75
C VAL A 78 10.78 -14.46 -4.97
N LEU A 79 11.03 -13.16 -5.12
CA LEU A 79 10.21 -12.12 -4.50
C LEU A 79 8.75 -12.17 -4.96
N ILE A 80 8.52 -12.37 -6.28
CA ILE A 80 7.16 -12.49 -6.83
C ILE A 80 6.46 -13.74 -6.31
N THR A 81 7.16 -14.87 -6.19
CA THR A 81 6.55 -16.10 -5.65
C THR A 81 6.20 -15.98 -4.18
N ASP A 82 7.07 -15.36 -3.36
CA ASP A 82 6.84 -15.19 -1.94
C ASP A 82 5.68 -14.21 -1.66
N LEU A 83 5.61 -13.11 -2.42
CA LEU A 83 4.48 -12.18 -2.37
C LEU A 83 3.17 -12.86 -2.79
N ALA A 84 3.18 -13.66 -3.86
CA ALA A 84 1.99 -14.36 -4.33
C ALA A 84 1.51 -15.41 -3.33
N LEU A 85 2.44 -16.17 -2.72
CA LEU A 85 2.11 -17.14 -1.67
C LEU A 85 1.59 -16.44 -0.41
N GLY A 86 2.24 -15.37 0.03
CA GLY A 86 1.78 -14.55 1.16
C GLY A 86 0.37 -14.02 0.93
N PHE A 87 0.05 -13.58 -0.29
CA PHE A 87 -1.28 -13.06 -0.65
C PHE A 87 -2.34 -14.16 -0.55
N LEU A 88 -2.08 -15.31 -1.15
CA LEU A 88 -3.03 -16.43 -1.13
C LEU A 88 -3.24 -16.99 0.28
N LEU A 89 -2.23 -16.99 1.14
CA LEU A 89 -2.34 -17.53 2.50
C LEU A 89 -2.97 -16.55 3.49
N ASN A 90 -2.74 -15.25 3.33
CA ASN A 90 -3.19 -14.23 4.28
C ASN A 90 -4.42 -13.44 3.83
N MET A 91 -4.76 -13.44 2.54
CA MET A 91 -5.93 -12.75 1.98
C MET A 91 -6.92 -13.67 1.23
N GLY A 92 -6.57 -14.94 1.00
CA GLY A 92 -7.43 -15.95 0.38
C GLY A 92 -8.41 -16.61 1.34
#